data_AF-A0A519L2I6-F1
#
_entry.id   AF-A0A519L2I6-F1
#
_cell.length_a   1.000
_cell.length_b   1.000
_cell.length_c   1.000
_cell.angle_alpha   90.00
_cell.angle_beta   90.00
_cell.angle_gamma   90.00
#
_symmetry.space_group_name_H-M   'P 1'
#
loop_
_entity.id
_entity.type
_entity.pdbx_description
1 polymer ?
#
loop_
_entity_poly.entity_id
_entity_poly.type
_entity_poly.pdbx_seq_one_letter_code
_entity_poly.pdbx_strand_id
1 'polypeptide(L)' 'MQVGALATETDFDGWRKAARRFRMAGIRPEEARFEVGGAGQGGLFDADPPVEGGREREFAVPRAFVDLAQNVIL' A
#
# COMPACT_ATOMS: atom_id res chain seq x y z
N MET A 1 -2.50 -4.37 -12.44
CA MET A 1 -1.88 -3.46 -11.44
C MET A 1 -2.58 -3.65 -10.11
N GLN A 2 -1.87 -3.64 -8.98
CA GLN A 2 -2.41 -3.87 -7.64
C GLN A 2 -2.76 -2.56 -6.95
N VAL A 3 -4.01 -2.39 -6.54
CA VAL A 3 -4.52 -1.12 -6.00
C VAL A 3 -4.63 -1.14 -4.48
N GLY A 4 -4.19 -0.06 -3.84
CA GLY A 4 -4.38 0.25 -2.43
C GLY A 4 -5.32 1.44 -2.29
N ALA A 5 -6.50 1.21 -1.71
CA ALA A 5 -7.46 2.27 -1.45
C ALA A 5 -7.06 3.08 -0.22
N LEU A 6 -7.20 4.40 -0.32
CA LEU A 6 -6.91 5.40 0.72
C LEU A 6 -8.19 6.18 1.04
N ALA A 7 -8.38 6.53 2.31
CA ALA A 7 -9.52 7.37 2.71
C ALA A 7 -9.36 8.82 2.22
N THR A 8 -8.14 9.35 2.29
CA THR A 8 -7.74 10.70 1.84
C THR A 8 -6.32 10.65 1.29
N GLU A 9 -5.88 11.74 0.66
CA GLU A 9 -4.52 11.90 0.14
C GLU A 9 -3.46 11.71 1.24
N THR A 10 -3.77 12.12 2.47
CA THR A 10 -2.88 12.08 3.65
C THR A 10 -3.19 10.93 4.61
N ASP A 11 -3.96 9.91 4.19
CA ASP A 11 -4.25 8.72 4.98
C ASP A 11 -2.99 7.86 5.21
N PHE A 12 -2.14 8.30 6.13
CA PHE A 12 -0.85 7.69 6.44
C PHE A 12 -0.98 6.22 6.81
N ASP A 13 -2.02 5.88 7.59
CA ASP A 13 -2.28 4.51 8.00
C ASP A 13 -2.70 3.64 6.81
N GLY A 14 -3.55 4.16 5.91
CA GLY A 14 -3.92 3.51 4.65
C GLY A 14 -2.70 3.24 3.78
N TRP A 15 -1.86 4.25 3.56
CA TRP A 15 -0.59 4.14 2.84
C TRP A 15 0.30 3.04 3.43
N ARG A 16 0.51 3.06 4.75
CA ARG A 16 1.36 2.09 5.45
C ARG A 16 0.84 0.67 5.32
N LYS A 17 -0.46 0.46 5.54
CA LYS A 17 -1.09 -0.86 5.48
C LYS A 17 -1.00 -1.45 4.07
N ALA A 18 -1.33 -0.66 3.04
CA ALA A 18 -1.29 -1.09 1.65
C ALA A 18 0.15 -1.40 1.19
N ALA A 19 1.12 -0.52 1.48
CA ALA A 19 2.52 -0.75 1.14
C ALA A 19 3.08 -2.01 1.80
N ARG A 20 2.76 -2.24 3.08
CA ARG A 20 3.16 -3.48 3.78
C ARG A 20 2.55 -4.72 3.13
N ARG A 21 1.27 -4.69 2.77
CA ARG A 21 0.60 -5.79 2.07
C ARG A 21 1.30 -6.10 0.75
N PHE A 22 1.57 -5.08 -0.07
CA PHE A 22 2.30 -5.23 -1.33
C PHE A 22 3.69 -5.84 -1.16
N ARG A 23 4.45 -5.32 -0.19
CA ARG A 23 5.80 -5.83 0.08
C ARG A 23 5.80 -7.29 0.52
N MET A 24 4.85 -7.68 1.37
CA MET A 24 4.72 -9.07 1.84
C MET A 24 4.24 -10.01 0.73
N ALA A 25 3.47 -9.51 -0.23
CA ALA A 25 3.00 -10.26 -1.40
C ALA A 25 3.99 -10.24 -2.58
N GLY A 26 5.20 -9.68 -2.40
CA GLY A 26 6.22 -9.59 -3.45
C GLY A 26 5.86 -8.71 -4.64
N ILE A 27 4.87 -7.81 -4.49
CA ILE A 27 4.45 -6.89 -5.55
C ILE A 27 5.55 -5.86 -5.79
N ARG A 28 5.97 -5.73 -7.05
CA ARG A 28 7.00 -4.75 -7.41
C ARG A 28 6.41 -3.33 -7.40
N PRO A 29 7.22 -2.29 -7.12
CA PRO A 29 6.72 -0.92 -7.09
C PRO A 29 6.02 -0.49 -8.38
N GLU A 30 6.51 -0.91 -9.54
CA GLU A 30 5.91 -0.64 -10.85
C GLU A 30 4.55 -1.34 -11.08
N GLU A 31 4.20 -2.31 -10.24
CA GLU A 31 2.95 -3.06 -10.29
C GLU A 31 1.93 -2.55 -9.25
N ALA A 32 2.31 -1.59 -8.40
CA ALA A 32 1.48 -1.05 -7.33
C ALA A 32 0.91 0.34 -7.67
N ARG A 33 -0.34 0.59 -7.27
CA ARG A 33 -1.04 1.87 -7.41
C ARG A 33 -1.82 2.20 -6.14
N PHE A 34 -1.98 3.48 -5.85
CA PHE A 34 -2.75 3.97 -4.72
C PHE A 34 -3.83 4.93 -5.21
N GLU A 35 -5.03 4.83 -4.64
CA GLU A 35 -6.19 5.61 -5.05
C GLU A 35 -6.99 6.11 -3.85
N VAL A 36 -7.39 7.38 -3.87
CA VAL A 36 -8.27 7.98 -2.86
C VAL A 36 -9.73 7.70 -3.19
N GLY A 37 -10.53 7.33 -2.19
CA GLY A 37 -11.98 7.12 -2.35
C GLY A 37 -12.37 5.74 -2.91
N GLY A 38 -11.40 4.88 -3.21
CA GLY A 38 -11.56 3.43 -3.38
C GLY A 38 -12.43 2.91 -4.53
N ALA A 39 -13.26 3.72 -5.19
CA ALA A 39 -14.07 3.27 -6.32
C ALA A 39 -14.69 4.45 -7.07
N GLY A 40 -14.16 4.76 -8.26
CA GLY A 40 -14.89 5.53 -9.27
C GLY A 40 -15.20 4.66 -10.50
N GLN A 41 -14.18 3.98 -11.01
CA GLN A 41 -14.25 2.90 -11.99
C GLN A 41 -12.89 2.22 -11.86
N GLY A 42 -12.84 0.92 -11.58
CA GLY A 42 -11.57 0.18 -11.69
C GLY A 42 -10.95 0.49 -13.06
N GLY A 43 -9.68 0.89 -13.06
CA GLY A 43 -8.96 1.16 -14.28
C GLY A 43 -8.98 -0.06 -15.19
N LEU A 44 -8.96 0.15 -16.51
CA LEU A 44 -8.96 -0.91 -17.52
C LEU A 44 -7.84 -1.97 -17.32
N PHE A 45 -6.83 -1.65 -16.49
CA PHE A 45 -5.66 -2.48 -16.19
C PHE A 45 -5.55 -2.90 -14.71
N ASP A 46 -6.60 -2.69 -13.93
CA ASP A 46 -6.63 -3.14 -12.54
C ASP A 46 -6.70 -4.67 -12.52
N ALA A 47 -5.77 -5.28 -11.79
CA ALA A 47 -5.76 -6.72 -11.63
C ALA A 47 -6.63 -7.09 -10.44
N ASP A 48 -7.23 -8.29 -10.47
CA ASP A 48 -7.89 -8.85 -9.31
C ASP A 48 -6.95 -8.83 -8.08
N PRO A 49 -7.51 -8.66 -6.86
CA PRO A 49 -6.72 -8.63 -5.65
C PRO A 49 -5.83 -9.87 -5.57
N PRO A 50 -4.56 -9.71 -5.16
CA PRO A 50 -3.62 -10.80 -5.23
C PRO A 50 -4.05 -11.85 -4.20
N VAL A 51 -4.10 -13.11 -4.64
CA VAL A 51 -4.23 -14.26 -3.75
C VAL A 51 -3.01 -14.25 -2.81
N GLU A 52 -3.22 -14.42 -1.50
CA GLU A 52 -2.14 -14.37 -0.49
C GLU A 52 -0.99 -15.32 -0.86
N GLY A 53 0.07 -14.76 -1.46
CA GLY A 53 1.16 -15.52 -2.05
C GLY A 53 2.43 -15.41 -1.23
N GLY A 54 2.80 -16.52 -0.59
CA GLY A 54 4.17 -16.84 -0.15
C GLY A 54 4.69 -16.08 1.07
N ARG A 55 5.07 -16.81 2.13
CA ARG A 55 5.75 -16.26 3.32
C ARG A 55 7.16 -15.80 2.94
N GLU A 56 7.29 -14.63 2.33
CA GLU A 56 8.57 -13.94 2.30
C GLU A 56 8.85 -13.30 3.67
N ARG A 57 10.15 -13.14 3.96
CA ARG A 57 10.75 -12.82 5.28
C ARG A 57 10.02 -11.71 6.03
N GLU A 58 10.06 -11.77 7.36
CA GLU A 58 9.57 -10.70 8.24
C GLU A 58 10.04 -9.33 7.75
N PHE A 59 9.09 -8.50 7.30
CA PHE A 59 9.34 -7.12 6.92
C PHE A 59 9.18 -6.23 8.15
N ALA A 60 10.30 -5.76 8.69
CA ALA A 60 10.36 -4.84 9.82
C ALA A 60 10.81 -3.44 9.38
N VAL A 61 10.28 -2.41 10.03
CA VAL A 61 10.62 -1.00 9.77
C VAL A 61 11.03 -0.36 11.11
N PRO A 62 12.11 0.43 11.17
CA PRO A 62 12.53 1.11 12.40
C PRO A 62 11.42 2.03 12.93
N ARG A 63 11.20 1.99 14.24
CA ARG A 63 10.18 2.84 14.89
C ARG A 63 10.41 4.33 14.62
N ALA A 64 11.65 4.80 14.76
CA ALA A 64 11.98 6.21 14.55
C ALA A 64 11.62 6.74 13.15
N PHE A 65 11.67 5.88 12.12
CA PHE A 65 11.24 6.24 10.77
C PHE A 65 9.74 6.50 10.72
N VAL A 66 8.95 5.63 11.36
CA VAL A 66 7.50 5.75 11.44
C VAL A 66 7.10 7.01 12.19
N ASP A 67 7.74 7.23 13.35
CA ASP A 67 7.48 8.39 14.20
C ASP A 67 7.78 9.69 13.43
N LEU A 68 8.90 9.76 12.69
CA LEU A 68 9.23 10.91 11.84
C LEU A 68 8.20 11.11 10.73
N ALA A 69 7.81 10.05 10.04
CA ALA A 69 6.85 10.13 8.94
C ALA A 69 5.47 10.64 9.40
N GLN A 70 5.02 10.24 10.59
CA GLN A 70 3.79 10.75 11.20
C GLN A 70 3.85 12.23 11.55
N ASN A 71 5.04 12.78 11.85
CA ASN A 71 5.19 14.19 12.22
C ASN A 71 5.29 15.13 11.01
N VAL A 72 5.65 14.61 9.83
CA VAL A 72 5.87 15.41 8.61
C VAL A 72 4.79 15.19 7.55
N ILE A 73 3.89 14.22 7.77
CA ILE A 73 2.69 14.09 6.96
C ILE A 73 1.76 15.26 7.32
N LEU A 74 1.32 16.00 6.29
CA LEU A 74 0.59 17.27 6.39
C LEU A 74 -0.72 17.15 7.17
#